data_AF-A0A974I5Y6-F1
#
_entry.id   AF-A0A974I5Y6-F1
#
_cell.length_a   1.000
_cell.length_b   1.000
_cell.length_c   1.000
_cell.angle_alpha   90.00
_cell.angle_beta   90.00
_cell.angle_gamma   90.00
#
_symmetry.space_group_name_H-M   'P 1'
#
loop_
_entity.id
_entity.type
_entity.pdbx_description
1 polymer ?
#
loop_
_entity_poly.entity_id
_entity_poly.type
_entity_poly.pdbx_seq_one_letter_code
_entity_poly.pdbx_strand_id
1 'polypeptide(L)'
;MYAFRETKRHNLDAIFKGEFTSSLNESNLLDIEMFDCFEELESNMSKELKAWWEKITLSKYIENKITPRGLRIKKEPTFGKGDKEFITEWEQILDTCTIKLMQLIIKQRNKELEIYNKEIKNIHIRLEPFKEVDEFANCEKLMVERLNKLEDSIIDTKQRKFKRDLEDYRQGHTRKWESQKYKKDNFTYKTLITKKSTLQKDEESDRLGKGSKKTFKTNQDYFLEGGHKGTDEATWICEINAS
;
A
#
# COMPACT_ATOMS: atom_id res chain seq x y z
N MET A 1 2.43 21.21 -11.65
CA MET A 1 2.02 19.86 -12.10
C MET A 1 1.10 19.88 -13.33
N TYR A 2 0.08 20.74 -13.43
CA TYR A 2 -0.73 20.86 -14.66
C TYR A 2 0.06 21.45 -15.84
N ALA A 3 0.77 22.56 -15.62
CA ALA A 3 1.54 23.25 -16.67
C ALA A 3 2.55 22.36 -17.42
N PHE A 4 3.21 21.41 -16.75
CA PHE A 4 4.24 20.55 -17.35
C PHE A 4 3.67 19.41 -18.21
N ARG A 5 2.48 18.89 -17.84
CA ARG A 5 1.73 17.93 -18.68
C ARG A 5 1.07 18.60 -19.88
N GLU A 6 0.68 19.87 -19.75
CA GLU A 6 0.24 20.70 -20.89
C GLU A 6 1.39 20.89 -21.90
N THR A 7 2.61 21.17 -21.46
CA THR A 7 3.78 21.35 -22.36
C THR A 7 4.12 20.09 -23.16
N LYS A 8 4.15 18.90 -22.53
CA LYS A 8 4.33 17.62 -23.26
C LYS A 8 3.20 17.37 -24.28
N ARG A 9 1.95 17.74 -23.96
CA ARG A 9 0.80 17.56 -24.85
C ARG A 9 0.81 18.51 -26.04
N HIS A 10 1.17 19.77 -25.82
CA HIS A 10 1.34 20.78 -26.87
C HIS A 10 2.43 20.39 -27.88
N ASN A 11 3.52 19.75 -27.42
CA ASN A 11 4.58 19.28 -28.31
C ASN A 11 4.14 18.07 -29.17
N LEU A 12 3.34 17.15 -28.61
CA LEU A 12 2.76 16.02 -29.36
C LEU A 12 1.71 16.46 -30.38
N ASP A 13 0.88 17.46 -30.04
CA ASP A 13 -0.13 18.02 -30.95
C ASP A 13 0.51 18.79 -32.12
N ALA A 14 1.70 19.38 -31.94
CA ALA A 14 2.47 20.02 -33.01
C ALA A 14 3.05 18.99 -34.00
N ILE A 15 3.51 17.84 -33.50
CA ILE A 15 4.02 16.71 -34.31
C ILE A 15 2.93 16.16 -35.23
N PHE A 16 1.69 16.02 -34.75
CA PHE A 16 0.57 15.50 -35.56
C PHE A 16 -0.02 16.51 -36.55
N LYS A 17 0.26 17.82 -36.38
CA LYS A 17 -0.24 18.89 -37.26
C LYS A 17 0.72 19.25 -38.40
N GLY A 18 1.88 18.61 -38.50
CA GLY A 18 2.80 18.80 -39.63
C GLY A 18 3.47 20.18 -39.67
N GLU A 19 3.41 20.95 -38.59
CA GLU A 19 4.14 22.22 -38.43
C GLU A 19 5.59 21.92 -38.03
N PHE A 20 6.35 21.33 -38.96
CA PHE A 20 7.77 21.00 -38.78
C PHE A 20 8.64 22.25 -38.96
N THR A 21 8.94 22.96 -37.87
CA THR A 21 10.11 23.86 -37.85
C THR A 21 11.34 23.03 -37.50
N SER A 22 12.29 22.96 -38.45
CA SER A 22 13.55 22.20 -38.44
C SER A 22 14.57 22.67 -37.38
N SER A 23 14.16 22.82 -36.12
CA SER A 23 15.01 23.24 -35.01
C SER A 23 14.54 22.62 -33.68
N LEU A 24 14.47 21.29 -33.63
CA LEU A 24 14.70 20.60 -32.37
C LEU A 24 16.22 20.51 -32.22
N ASN A 25 16.79 21.38 -31.39
CA ASN A 25 18.14 21.26 -30.87
C ASN A 25 18.30 19.89 -30.18
N GLU A 26 19.44 19.25 -30.44
CA GLU A 26 19.82 17.94 -29.91
C GLU A 26 19.72 17.88 -28.37
N SER A 27 19.90 19.02 -27.69
CA SER A 27 19.72 19.18 -26.24
C SER A 27 18.28 18.96 -25.77
N ASN A 28 17.26 19.46 -26.49
CA ASN A 28 15.87 19.27 -26.09
C ASN A 28 15.41 17.81 -26.25
N LEU A 29 16.03 17.05 -27.15
CA LEU A 29 15.75 15.63 -27.33
C LEU A 29 16.38 14.79 -26.21
N LEU A 30 17.63 15.12 -25.81
CA LEU A 30 18.30 14.52 -24.67
C LEU A 30 17.51 14.71 -23.37
N ASP A 31 16.99 15.92 -23.15
CA ASP A 31 16.21 16.23 -21.95
C ASP A 31 14.94 15.36 -21.88
N ILE A 32 14.21 15.21 -23.00
CA ILE A 32 13.00 14.38 -23.06
C ILE A 32 13.32 12.91 -22.72
N GLU A 33 14.40 12.37 -23.25
CA GLU A 33 14.82 10.98 -22.99
C GLU A 33 15.17 10.77 -21.50
N MET A 34 15.89 11.71 -20.88
CA MET A 34 16.20 11.66 -19.45
C MET A 34 14.93 11.66 -18.60
N PHE A 35 13.99 12.57 -18.88
CA PHE A 35 12.72 12.64 -18.13
C PHE A 35 11.90 11.36 -18.28
N ASP A 36 11.84 10.78 -19.48
CA ASP A 36 11.14 9.52 -19.73
C ASP A 36 11.79 8.36 -18.96
N CYS A 37 13.12 8.33 -18.89
CA CYS A 37 13.84 7.35 -18.07
C CYS A 37 13.52 7.50 -16.57
N PHE A 38 13.43 8.72 -16.04
CA PHE A 38 13.02 8.95 -14.65
C PHE A 38 11.56 8.57 -14.38
N GLU A 39 10.63 8.84 -15.30
CA GLU A 39 9.23 8.41 -15.17
C GLU A 39 9.13 6.87 -15.16
N GLU A 40 9.91 6.20 -16.01
CA GLU A 40 9.99 4.73 -16.05
C GLU A 40 10.62 4.16 -14.77
N LEU A 41 11.70 4.78 -14.28
CA LEU A 41 12.37 4.39 -13.04
C LEU A 41 11.42 4.52 -11.84
N GLU A 42 10.76 5.68 -11.67
CA GLU A 42 9.80 5.94 -10.60
C GLU A 42 8.67 4.90 -10.61
N SER A 43 8.17 4.56 -11.80
CA SER A 43 7.12 3.56 -11.99
C SER A 43 7.57 2.17 -11.54
N ASN A 44 8.77 1.72 -11.94
CA ASN A 44 9.26 0.40 -11.58
C ASN A 44 9.67 0.29 -10.11
N MET A 45 10.34 1.30 -9.55
CA MET A 45 10.61 1.36 -8.10
C MET A 45 9.31 1.40 -7.28
N SER A 46 8.28 2.11 -7.75
CA SER A 46 6.96 2.11 -7.10
C SER A 46 6.30 0.73 -7.09
N LYS A 47 6.46 -0.07 -8.16
CA LYS A 47 5.96 -1.45 -8.22
C LYS A 47 6.76 -2.35 -7.29
N GLU A 48 8.08 -2.22 -7.30
CA GLU A 48 9.00 -2.96 -6.45
C GLU A 48 8.67 -2.74 -4.97
N LEU A 49 8.59 -1.48 -4.50
CA LEU A 49 8.22 -1.14 -3.13
C LEU A 49 6.90 -1.80 -2.70
N LYS A 50 5.87 -1.73 -3.55
CA LYS A 50 4.56 -2.35 -3.26
C LYS A 50 4.67 -3.88 -3.14
N ALA A 51 5.39 -4.52 -4.06
CA ALA A 51 5.58 -5.97 -4.05
C ALA A 51 6.39 -6.42 -2.82
N TRP A 52 7.45 -5.68 -2.48
CA TRP A 52 8.29 -5.95 -1.32
C TRP A 52 7.52 -5.83 -0.01
N TRP A 53 6.81 -4.71 0.20
CA TRP A 53 5.99 -4.51 1.40
C TRP A 53 4.86 -5.53 1.53
N GLU A 54 4.30 -6.00 0.42
CA GLU A 54 3.31 -7.07 0.43
C GLU A 54 3.91 -8.40 0.89
N LYS A 55 5.07 -8.79 0.34
CA LYS A 55 5.83 -9.96 0.79
C LYS A 55 6.11 -9.89 2.29
N ILE A 56 6.75 -8.81 2.76
CA ILE A 56 7.14 -8.63 4.16
C ILE A 56 5.93 -8.71 5.09
N THR A 57 4.84 -8.02 4.73
CA THR A 57 3.64 -8.02 5.56
C THR A 57 3.02 -9.42 5.63
N LEU A 58 2.94 -10.16 4.52
CA LEU A 58 2.40 -11.52 4.50
C LEU A 58 3.27 -12.51 5.29
N SER A 59 4.60 -12.39 5.22
CA SER A 59 5.51 -13.18 6.07
C SER A 59 5.20 -12.97 7.54
N LYS A 60 5.01 -11.70 7.95
CA LYS A 60 4.65 -11.37 9.35
C LYS A 60 3.31 -11.97 9.77
N TYR A 61 2.31 -12.00 8.89
CA TYR A 61 1.05 -12.70 9.16
C TYR A 61 1.25 -14.20 9.38
N ILE A 62 2.08 -14.85 8.55
CA ILE A 62 2.40 -16.28 8.67
C ILE A 62 3.13 -16.57 9.98
N GLU A 63 4.16 -15.79 10.32
CA GLU A 63 4.94 -15.94 11.57
C GLU A 63 4.06 -15.85 12.82
N ASN A 64 3.09 -14.93 12.81
CA ASN A 64 2.18 -14.74 13.93
C ASN A 64 0.95 -15.67 13.89
N LYS A 65 0.83 -16.54 12.87
CA LYS A 65 -0.33 -17.42 12.62
C LYS A 65 -1.66 -16.66 12.56
N ILE A 66 -1.62 -15.46 11.98
CA ILE A 66 -2.79 -14.58 11.83
C ILE A 66 -3.27 -14.63 10.38
N THR A 67 -4.57 -14.81 10.20
CA THR A 67 -5.22 -14.73 8.90
C THR A 67 -5.79 -13.33 8.66
N PRO A 68 -5.31 -12.59 7.64
CA PRO A 68 -5.83 -11.28 7.28
C PRO A 68 -7.33 -11.31 7.00
N ARG A 69 -8.08 -10.29 7.43
CA ARG A 69 -9.56 -10.24 7.24
C ARG A 69 -10.01 -10.55 5.81
N GLY A 70 -9.27 -10.04 4.82
CA GLY A 70 -9.59 -10.21 3.39
C GLY A 70 -9.31 -11.61 2.84
N LEU A 71 -8.49 -12.43 3.53
CA LEU A 71 -8.12 -13.79 3.11
C LEU A 71 -8.80 -14.88 3.95
N ARG A 72 -9.62 -14.51 4.95
CA ARG A 72 -10.37 -15.47 5.76
C ARG A 72 -11.40 -16.21 4.91
N ILE A 73 -11.26 -17.53 4.80
CA ILE A 73 -12.23 -18.37 4.09
C ILE A 73 -13.48 -18.51 4.95
N LYS A 74 -14.62 -18.02 4.45
CA LYS A 74 -15.92 -18.06 5.15
C LYS A 74 -16.75 -19.25 4.68
N LYS A 75 -16.33 -20.47 5.01
CA LYS A 75 -17.05 -21.69 4.64
C LYS A 75 -17.36 -22.53 5.87
N GLU A 76 -18.64 -22.68 6.20
CA GLU A 76 -19.06 -23.59 7.28
C GLU A 76 -19.40 -24.98 6.74
N PRO A 77 -19.22 -26.02 7.57
CA PRO A 77 -19.71 -27.34 7.24
C PRO A 77 -21.25 -27.37 7.30
N THR A 78 -21.85 -28.16 6.41
CA THR A 78 -23.31 -28.34 6.36
C THR A 78 -23.82 -29.35 7.38
N PHE A 79 -22.95 -30.24 7.87
CA PHE A 79 -23.20 -31.24 8.90
C PHE A 79 -22.22 -31.07 10.07
N GLY A 80 -22.37 -31.86 11.15
CA GLY A 80 -21.43 -31.84 12.27
C GLY A 80 -21.45 -30.57 13.12
N LYS A 81 -22.47 -29.71 12.99
CA LYS A 81 -22.54 -28.40 13.67
C LYS A 81 -22.55 -28.45 15.21
N GLY A 82 -22.91 -29.58 15.79
CA GLY A 82 -22.92 -29.79 17.25
C GLY A 82 -21.62 -30.42 17.78
N ASP A 83 -20.76 -30.89 16.88
CA ASP A 83 -19.50 -31.53 17.23
C ASP A 83 -18.38 -30.49 17.22
N LYS A 84 -17.95 -30.08 18.42
CA LYS A 84 -16.91 -29.06 18.59
C LYS A 84 -15.55 -29.52 18.05
N GLU A 85 -15.25 -30.80 18.11
CA GLU A 85 -13.98 -31.36 17.62
C GLU A 85 -13.94 -31.25 16.10
N PHE A 86 -15.01 -31.70 15.43
CA PHE A 86 -15.15 -31.57 13.98
C PHE A 86 -15.09 -30.12 13.49
N ILE A 87 -15.77 -29.19 14.16
CA ILE A 87 -15.71 -27.76 13.81
C ILE A 87 -14.28 -27.22 13.96
N THR A 88 -13.58 -27.61 15.02
CA THR A 88 -12.19 -27.18 15.25
C THR A 88 -11.25 -27.69 14.16
N GLU A 89 -11.37 -28.97 13.78
CA GLU A 89 -10.57 -29.56 12.70
C GLU A 89 -10.87 -28.89 11.35
N TRP A 90 -12.15 -28.65 11.06
CA TRP A 90 -12.58 -27.92 9.88
C TRP A 90 -11.93 -26.53 9.80
N GLU A 91 -11.91 -25.79 10.91
CA GLU A 91 -11.27 -24.49 10.98
C GLU A 91 -9.75 -24.55 10.73
N GLN A 92 -9.07 -25.53 11.32
CA GLN A 92 -7.63 -25.73 11.13
C GLN A 92 -7.29 -26.00 9.67
N ILE A 93 -8.12 -26.78 8.96
CA ILE A 93 -7.95 -27.02 7.52
C ILE A 93 -8.07 -25.71 6.74
N LEU A 94 -9.09 -24.89 7.03
CA LEU A 94 -9.27 -23.59 6.37
C LEU A 94 -8.11 -22.63 6.64
N ASP A 95 -7.62 -22.57 7.89
CA ASP A 95 -6.45 -21.74 8.23
C ASP A 95 -5.19 -22.21 7.49
N THR A 96 -4.97 -23.52 7.41
CA THR A 96 -3.87 -24.12 6.63
C THR A 96 -3.95 -23.72 5.16
N CYS A 97 -5.16 -23.77 4.57
CA CYS A 97 -5.39 -23.31 3.21
C CYS A 97 -5.05 -21.82 3.04
N THR A 98 -5.48 -20.96 3.96
CA THR A 98 -5.15 -19.53 3.88
C THR A 98 -3.64 -19.27 4.01
N ILE A 99 -2.93 -19.98 4.89
CA ILE A 99 -1.46 -19.88 4.99
C ILE A 99 -0.80 -20.25 3.65
N LYS A 100 -1.24 -21.35 3.02
CA LYS A 100 -0.75 -21.74 1.69
C LYS A 100 -1.03 -20.68 0.62
N LEU A 101 -2.18 -20.03 0.67
CA LEU A 101 -2.50 -18.89 -0.23
C LEU A 101 -1.54 -17.71 -0.01
N MET A 102 -1.23 -17.36 1.24
CA MET A 102 -0.26 -16.30 1.53
C MET A 102 1.14 -16.65 1.00
N GLN A 103 1.58 -17.89 1.18
CA GLN A 103 2.85 -18.39 0.63
C GLN A 103 2.88 -18.34 -0.90
N LEU A 104 1.77 -18.69 -1.55
CA LEU A 104 1.63 -18.60 -3.01
C LEU A 104 1.78 -17.15 -3.49
N ILE A 105 1.14 -16.19 -2.81
CA ILE A 105 1.26 -14.76 -3.12
C ILE A 105 2.71 -14.31 -2.95
N ILE A 106 3.37 -14.66 -1.84
CA ILE A 106 4.79 -14.33 -1.60
C ILE A 106 5.67 -14.87 -2.74
N LYS A 107 5.46 -16.12 -3.15
CA LYS A 107 6.19 -16.73 -4.26
C LYS A 107 6.01 -15.97 -5.57
N GLN A 108 4.79 -15.52 -5.86
CA GLN A 108 4.51 -14.71 -7.04
C GLN A 108 5.19 -13.33 -6.95
N ARG A 109 5.12 -12.67 -5.79
CA ARG A 109 5.80 -11.38 -5.56
C ARG A 109 7.32 -11.47 -5.70
N ASN A 110 7.95 -12.57 -5.28
CA ASN A 110 9.39 -12.75 -5.51
C ASN A 110 9.76 -12.74 -6.99
N LYS A 111 8.97 -13.41 -7.84
CA LYS A 111 9.20 -13.39 -9.30
C LYS A 111 9.06 -12.00 -9.89
N GLU A 112 8.06 -11.25 -9.44
CA GLU A 112 7.84 -9.86 -9.86
C GLU A 112 9.00 -8.96 -9.44
N LEU A 113 9.51 -9.10 -8.21
CA LEU A 113 10.67 -8.37 -7.72
C LEU A 113 11.92 -8.65 -8.55
N GLU A 114 12.17 -9.90 -8.95
CA GLU A 114 13.29 -10.23 -9.85
C GLU A 114 13.18 -9.52 -11.20
N ILE A 115 11.97 -9.35 -11.73
CA ILE A 115 11.73 -8.63 -12.99
C ILE A 115 11.97 -7.14 -12.79
N TYR A 116 11.34 -6.53 -11.78
CA TYR A 116 11.49 -5.09 -11.51
C TYR A 116 12.93 -4.71 -11.22
N ASN A 117 13.68 -5.54 -10.48
CA ASN A 117 15.09 -5.29 -10.19
C ASN A 117 15.96 -5.30 -11.45
N LYS A 118 15.63 -6.14 -12.45
CA LYS A 118 16.33 -6.13 -13.74
C LYS A 118 15.98 -4.89 -14.55
N GLU A 119 14.71 -4.51 -14.59
CA GLU A 119 14.24 -3.31 -15.28
C GLU A 119 14.86 -2.04 -14.68
N ILE A 120 14.85 -1.90 -13.36
CA ILE A 120 15.47 -0.80 -12.62
C ILE A 120 16.97 -0.70 -12.96
N LYS A 121 17.71 -1.81 -12.92
CA LYS A 121 19.13 -1.85 -13.30
C LYS A 121 19.35 -1.39 -14.74
N ASN A 122 18.52 -1.83 -15.68
CA ASN A 122 18.63 -1.43 -17.08
C ASN A 122 18.34 0.07 -17.27
N ILE A 123 17.37 0.62 -16.54
CA ILE A 123 17.05 2.05 -16.59
C ILE A 123 18.18 2.89 -15.98
N HIS A 124 18.82 2.43 -14.90
CA HIS A 124 20.00 3.10 -14.35
C HIS A 124 21.16 3.16 -15.36
N ILE A 125 21.41 2.08 -16.10
CA ILE A 125 22.42 2.09 -17.18
C ILE A 125 22.09 3.13 -18.25
N ARG A 126 20.80 3.27 -18.60
CA ARG A 126 20.33 4.30 -19.55
C ARG A 126 20.43 5.71 -18.99
N LEU A 127 20.33 5.89 -17.68
CA LEU A 127 20.44 7.18 -17.00
C LEU A 127 21.89 7.63 -16.80
N GLU A 128 22.85 6.72 -16.86
CA GLU A 128 24.28 6.99 -16.62
C GLU A 128 24.84 8.16 -17.47
N PRO A 129 24.55 8.27 -18.78
CA PRO A 129 25.05 9.36 -19.61
C PRO A 129 24.53 10.75 -19.21
N PHE A 130 23.43 10.81 -18.44
CA PHE A 130 22.75 12.04 -18.07
C PHE A 130 23.18 12.58 -16.70
N LYS A 131 24.08 11.90 -15.98
CA LYS A 131 24.48 12.30 -14.61
C LYS A 131 25.08 13.71 -14.51
N GLU A 132 25.76 14.15 -15.56
CA GLU A 132 26.38 15.48 -15.63
C GLU A 132 25.40 16.58 -16.09
N VAL A 133 24.14 16.23 -16.39
CA VAL A 133 23.11 17.20 -16.76
C VAL A 133 22.62 17.90 -15.49
N ASP A 134 22.58 19.23 -15.51
CA ASP A 134 22.24 20.06 -14.33
C ASP A 134 20.87 19.67 -13.71
N GLU A 135 19.89 19.33 -14.55
CA GLU A 135 18.55 18.94 -14.12
C GLU A 135 18.47 17.53 -13.52
N PHE A 136 19.47 16.67 -13.72
CA PHE A 136 19.47 15.28 -13.28
C PHE A 136 19.27 15.16 -11.77
N ALA A 137 20.07 15.89 -10.99
CA ALA A 137 20.02 15.88 -9.53
C ALA A 137 18.65 16.33 -9.00
N ASN A 138 18.02 17.30 -9.67
CA ASN A 138 16.68 17.75 -9.30
C ASN A 138 15.61 16.69 -9.61
N CYS A 139 15.72 16.00 -10.75
CA CYS A 139 14.82 14.90 -11.13
C CYS A 139 14.90 13.74 -10.13
N GLU A 140 16.13 13.32 -9.81
CA GLU A 140 16.39 12.26 -8.84
C GLU A 140 15.82 12.60 -7.47
N LYS A 141 16.11 13.82 -6.97
CA LYS A 141 15.57 14.28 -5.68
C LYS A 141 14.04 14.23 -5.65
N LEU A 142 13.38 14.76 -6.69
CA LEU A 142 11.92 14.78 -6.75
C LEU A 142 11.31 13.38 -6.83
N MET A 143 11.96 12.46 -7.55
CA MET A 143 11.55 11.05 -7.63
C MET A 143 11.66 10.40 -6.25
N VAL A 144 12.80 10.52 -5.57
CA VAL A 144 13.04 9.95 -4.25
C VAL A 144 12.03 10.48 -3.22
N GLU A 145 11.75 11.79 -3.23
CA GLU A 145 10.73 12.37 -2.35
C GLU A 145 9.33 11.77 -2.57
N ARG A 146 8.96 11.44 -3.81
CA ARG A 146 7.67 10.79 -4.11
C ARG A 146 7.66 9.33 -3.68
N LEU A 147 8.75 8.61 -3.92
CA LEU A 147 8.90 7.20 -3.49
C LEU A 147 8.83 7.08 -1.97
N ASN A 148 9.47 7.97 -1.22
CA ASN A 148 9.39 8.00 0.24
C ASN A 148 7.96 8.23 0.73
N LYS A 149 7.23 9.19 0.14
CA LYS A 149 5.80 9.43 0.47
C LYS A 149 4.92 8.21 0.16
N LEU A 150 5.21 7.51 -0.94
CA LEU A 150 4.52 6.28 -1.29
C LEU A 150 4.79 5.19 -0.25
N GLU A 151 6.05 5.01 0.14
CA GLU A 151 6.47 4.03 1.14
C GLU A 151 5.79 4.29 2.50
N ASP A 152 5.84 5.51 3.02
CA ASP A 152 5.18 5.90 4.28
C ASP A 152 3.68 5.53 4.27
N SER A 153 2.99 5.88 3.17
CA SER A 153 1.56 5.56 2.99
C SER A 153 1.29 4.05 2.97
N ILE A 154 2.17 3.27 2.33
CA ILE A 154 2.07 1.80 2.32
C ILE A 154 2.25 1.26 3.74
N ILE A 155 3.31 1.68 4.43
CA ILE A 155 3.65 1.25 5.79
C ILE A 155 2.48 1.53 6.73
N ASP A 156 2.00 2.77 6.77
CA ASP A 156 0.88 3.18 7.62
C ASP A 156 -0.37 2.31 7.39
N THR A 157 -0.68 2.05 6.13
CA THR A 157 -1.83 1.23 5.75
C THR A 157 -1.64 -0.22 6.19
N LYS A 158 -0.48 -0.81 5.97
CA LYS A 158 -0.19 -2.21 6.31
C LYS A 158 -0.14 -2.39 7.83
N GLN A 159 0.48 -1.47 8.57
CA GLN A 159 0.52 -1.48 10.02
C GLN A 159 -0.88 -1.38 10.64
N ARG A 160 -1.72 -0.45 10.15
CA ARG A 160 -3.09 -0.29 10.64
C ARG A 160 -3.91 -1.56 10.42
N LYS A 161 -3.78 -2.19 9.25
CA LYS A 161 -4.44 -3.47 8.94
C LYS A 161 -3.95 -4.59 9.85
N PHE A 162 -2.63 -4.72 10.03
CA PHE A 162 -2.05 -5.76 10.88
C PHE A 162 -2.46 -5.60 12.35
N LYS A 163 -2.38 -4.39 12.92
CA LYS A 163 -2.83 -4.11 14.30
C LYS A 163 -4.29 -4.48 14.50
N ARG A 164 -5.15 -4.08 13.56
CA ARG A 164 -6.59 -4.42 13.59
C ARG A 164 -6.82 -5.93 13.53
N ASP A 165 -6.12 -6.62 12.64
CA ASP A 165 -6.31 -8.06 12.43
C ASP A 165 -5.72 -8.87 13.60
N LEU A 166 -4.64 -8.40 14.22
CA LEU A 166 -4.08 -8.94 15.46
C LEU A 166 -5.07 -8.80 16.64
N GLU A 167 -5.73 -7.66 16.76
CA GLU A 167 -6.72 -7.44 17.81
C GLU A 167 -7.95 -8.36 17.67
N ASP A 168 -8.39 -8.63 16.44
CA ASP A 168 -9.45 -9.63 16.21
C ASP A 168 -9.08 -10.99 16.79
N TYR A 169 -7.83 -11.43 16.57
CA TYR A 169 -7.34 -12.70 17.06
C TYR A 169 -7.27 -12.74 18.59
N ARG A 170 -6.79 -11.65 19.21
CA ARG A 170 -6.76 -11.53 20.68
C ARG A 170 -8.15 -11.62 21.31
N GLN A 171 -9.16 -11.08 20.64
CA GLN A 171 -10.55 -11.08 21.11
C GLN A 171 -11.36 -12.31 20.67
N GLY A 172 -10.77 -13.27 19.95
CA GLY A 172 -11.47 -14.44 19.42
C GLY A 172 -12.52 -14.12 18.35
N HIS A 173 -12.36 -13.01 17.61
CA HIS A 173 -13.26 -12.55 16.55
C HIS A 173 -12.95 -13.16 15.16
N THR A 174 -12.15 -14.22 15.11
CA THR A 174 -11.60 -14.75 13.87
C THR A 174 -12.64 -15.44 12.99
N ARG A 175 -13.46 -16.31 13.60
CA ARG A 175 -14.56 -17.07 12.96
C ARG A 175 -15.66 -17.31 14.00
N LYS A 176 -16.51 -16.32 14.23
CA LYS A 176 -17.68 -16.49 15.10
C LYS A 176 -18.84 -17.09 14.29
N TRP A 177 -18.90 -18.41 14.20
CA TRP A 177 -20.09 -19.13 13.70
C TRP A 177 -21.28 -19.00 14.65
N GLU A 178 -21.03 -18.69 15.93
CA GLU A 178 -22.06 -18.64 16.97
C GLU A 178 -22.94 -17.37 16.91
N SER A 179 -22.51 -16.30 16.25
CA SER A 179 -23.18 -14.98 16.37
C SER A 179 -24.14 -14.63 15.22
N GLN A 180 -24.24 -15.43 14.16
CA GLN A 180 -25.09 -15.08 13.00
C GLN A 180 -26.56 -15.53 13.12
N LYS A 181 -26.94 -16.28 14.17
CA LYS A 181 -28.33 -16.76 14.34
C LYS A 181 -29.31 -15.79 15.00
N TYR A 182 -28.88 -14.60 15.46
CA TYR A 182 -29.77 -13.62 16.12
C TYR A 182 -29.93 -12.28 15.38
N LYS A 183 -29.78 -12.27 14.05
CA LYS A 183 -30.20 -11.14 13.20
C LYS A 183 -31.16 -11.56 12.08
N LYS A 184 -32.08 -12.47 12.40
CA LYS A 184 -33.33 -12.59 11.64
C LYS A 184 -34.40 -11.77 12.37
N ASP A 185 -35.02 -10.87 11.61
CA ASP A 185 -36.32 -10.26 11.85
C ASP A 185 -36.38 -9.09 12.84
N ASN A 186 -35.91 -7.92 12.37
CA ASN A 186 -36.54 -6.64 12.69
C ASN A 186 -36.32 -5.65 11.53
N PHE A 187 -36.72 -6.06 10.32
CA PHE A 187 -36.98 -5.12 9.22
C PHE A 187 -38.49 -4.88 9.17
N THR A 188 -39.02 -4.22 10.20
CA THR A 188 -40.39 -3.71 10.18
C THR A 188 -40.41 -2.48 9.27
N TYR A 189 -41.18 -2.60 8.18
CA TYR A 189 -41.58 -1.52 7.30
C TYR A 189 -42.12 -0.33 8.13
N LYS A 190 -41.31 0.70 8.36
CA LYS A 190 -41.81 2.05 8.69
C LYS A 190 -41.63 2.94 7.48
N THR A 191 -42.50 2.71 6.52
CA THR A 191 -42.85 3.62 5.45
C THR A 191 -43.65 4.78 6.07
N LEU A 192 -43.12 6.00 5.92
CA LEU A 192 -43.86 7.24 5.65
C LEU A 192 -45.07 7.63 6.53
N ILE A 193 -44.86 8.08 7.77
CA ILE A 193 -45.68 9.11 8.48
C ILE A 193 -44.70 9.73 9.50
N THR A 194 -44.15 10.96 9.38
CA THR A 194 -44.81 12.27 9.46
C THR A 194 -43.79 13.35 9.06
N LYS A 195 -44.14 14.24 8.12
CA LYS A 195 -43.54 15.59 8.04
C LYS A 195 -44.44 16.57 8.82
N LYS A 196 -43.79 17.58 9.42
CA LYS A 196 -44.29 18.78 10.14
C LYS A 196 -44.63 18.61 11.63
N SER A 197 -43.81 19.20 12.51
CA SER A 197 -44.02 20.59 12.96
C SER A 197 -42.80 21.17 13.68
N THR A 198 -42.52 22.43 13.36
CA THR A 198 -41.60 23.41 13.93
C THR A 198 -41.80 23.63 15.45
N LEU A 199 -40.72 23.89 16.20
CA LEU A 199 -40.52 25.13 16.98
C LEU A 199 -39.26 25.07 17.85
N GLN A 200 -38.50 26.17 17.74
CA GLN A 200 -37.35 26.55 18.56
C GLN A 200 -37.72 26.61 20.05
N LYS A 201 -36.73 26.31 20.90
CA LYS A 201 -36.33 27.19 21.99
C LYS A 201 -34.90 26.87 22.41
N ASP A 202 -34.11 27.93 22.44
CA ASP A 202 -32.77 28.01 22.97
C ASP A 202 -32.78 27.70 24.48
N GLU A 203 -31.69 27.11 24.99
CA GLU A 203 -31.11 27.57 26.24
C GLU A 203 -29.65 27.11 26.38
N GLU A 204 -28.92 28.03 26.97
CA GLU A 204 -27.48 28.24 27.06
C GLU A 204 -26.88 27.50 28.27
N SER A 205 -25.64 27.01 28.14
CA SER A 205 -24.52 27.33 29.05
C SER A 205 -23.45 26.23 29.19
N ASP A 206 -22.22 26.74 29.24
CA ASP A 206 -21.13 26.33 30.14
C ASP A 206 -20.21 25.13 29.81
N ARG A 207 -19.01 25.53 29.36
CA ARG A 207 -17.72 25.46 30.08
C ARG A 207 -16.66 24.43 29.67
N LEU A 208 -15.47 25.03 29.54
CA LEU A 208 -14.13 24.55 29.89
C LEU A 208 -13.39 23.63 28.91
N GLY A 209 -12.45 24.27 28.20
CA GLY A 209 -11.35 23.61 27.53
C GLY A 209 -10.39 22.93 28.52
N LYS A 210 -9.80 21.83 28.05
CA LYS A 210 -8.53 21.31 28.53
C LYS A 210 -7.70 20.85 27.33
N GLY A 211 -6.73 21.68 26.96
CA GLY A 211 -5.60 21.26 26.14
C GLY A 211 -4.76 20.26 26.94
N SER A 212 -4.55 19.08 26.38
CA SER A 212 -3.60 18.11 26.91
C SER A 212 -2.61 17.76 25.81
N LYS A 213 -1.38 18.26 25.96
CA LYS A 213 -0.22 17.94 25.14
C LYS A 213 0.08 16.45 25.32
N LYS A 214 -0.24 15.63 24.32
CA LYS A 214 0.33 14.29 24.18
C LYS A 214 1.61 14.40 23.37
N THR A 215 2.74 14.27 24.04
CA THR A 215 4.03 13.95 23.44
C THR A 215 3.91 12.61 22.73
N PHE A 216 3.90 12.63 21.39
CA PHE A 216 4.01 11.42 20.58
C PHE A 216 5.47 10.93 20.66
N LYS A 217 5.68 9.77 21.29
CA LYS A 217 6.86 8.96 21.01
C LYS A 217 6.71 8.41 19.59
N THR A 218 7.77 8.54 18.80
CA THR A 218 7.87 8.13 17.40
C THR A 218 7.66 6.61 17.26
N ASN A 219 6.85 6.20 16.28
CA ASN A 219 6.33 4.83 16.08
C ASN A 219 7.31 3.88 15.35
N GLN A 220 8.59 4.21 15.29
CA GLN A 220 9.56 3.52 14.43
C GLN A 220 10.11 2.22 15.06
N ASP A 221 10.05 2.10 16.39
CA ASP A 221 10.77 1.03 17.11
C ASP A 221 10.03 -0.33 17.12
N TYR A 222 8.71 -0.37 16.91
CA TYR A 222 7.95 -1.62 17.04
C TYR A 222 8.01 -2.56 15.83
N PHE A 223 8.66 -2.17 14.72
CA PHE A 223 8.70 -2.99 13.50
C PHE A 223 10.07 -3.64 13.22
N LEU A 224 11.15 -3.12 13.82
CA LEU A 224 12.54 -3.51 13.50
C LEU A 224 13.18 -4.49 14.51
N GLU A 225 12.52 -4.81 15.63
CA GLU A 225 13.01 -5.81 16.59
C GLU A 225 12.69 -7.23 16.12
N GLY A 226 13.47 -7.72 15.16
CA GLY A 226 13.34 -9.08 14.62
C GLY A 226 14.39 -9.41 13.56
N GLY A 227 15.64 -8.95 13.76
CA GLY A 227 16.74 -9.22 12.86
C GLY A 227 17.22 -10.67 12.96
N HIS A 228 16.93 -11.49 11.95
CA HIS A 228 17.78 -12.63 11.60
C HIS A 228 18.70 -12.21 10.46
N LYS A 229 20.01 -12.27 10.74
CA LYS A 229 21.10 -12.06 9.79
C LYS A 229 20.98 -13.09 8.66
N GLY A 230 21.02 -12.61 7.42
CA GLY A 230 20.98 -13.39 6.19
C GLY A 230 21.35 -12.51 5.01
N THR A 231 22.66 -12.29 4.86
CA THR A 231 23.44 -12.04 3.63
C THR A 231 22.79 -11.24 2.49
N ASP A 232 23.32 -10.03 2.31
CA ASP A 232 23.72 -9.39 1.05
C ASP A 232 22.74 -9.45 -0.13
N GLU A 233 21.79 -8.51 -0.19
CA GLU A 233 21.26 -7.97 -1.47
C GLU A 233 20.35 -6.72 -1.32
N ALA A 234 20.45 -5.95 -0.23
CA ALA A 234 19.58 -4.79 0.02
C ALA A 234 20.35 -3.49 0.37
N THR A 235 21.54 -3.30 -0.21
CA THR A 235 22.34 -2.08 -0.06
C THR A 235 22.42 -1.36 -1.40
N TRP A 236 21.34 -0.68 -1.82
CA TRP A 236 21.38 0.20 -3.02
C TRP A 236 20.55 1.49 -2.88
N ILE A 237 20.28 1.96 -1.65
CA ILE A 237 19.63 3.28 -1.43
C ILE A 237 20.52 4.26 -0.62
N CYS A 238 21.79 3.96 -0.33
CA CYS A 238 22.66 4.88 0.44
C CYS A 238 24.11 5.08 -0.05
N GLU A 239 24.51 4.64 -1.25
CA GLU A 239 25.92 4.74 -1.72
C GLU A 239 26.13 5.64 -2.96
N ILE A 240 25.40 6.76 -3.08
CA ILE A 240 25.72 7.82 -4.05
C ILE A 240 25.71 9.19 -3.37
N ASN A 241 26.48 9.34 -2.29
CA ASN A 241 26.82 10.65 -1.70
C ASN A 241 28.20 10.66 -1.03
N ALA A 242 29.10 9.77 -1.46
CA ALA A 242 30.47 9.74 -0.94
C ALA A 242 31.46 9.32 -2.04
N SER A 243 31.69 10.21 -3.01
CA SER A 243 32.99 10.48 -3.66
C SER A 243 32.85 11.65 -4.60
#